data_AF-A0A0F9RT80-F1
#
_entry.id   AF-A0A0F9RT80-F1
#
_cell.length_a   1.000
_cell.length_b   1.000
_cell.length_c   1.000
_cell.angle_alpha   90.00
_cell.angle_beta   90.00
_cell.angle_gamma   90.00
#
_symmetry.space_group_name_H-M   'P 1'
#
loop_
_entity.id
_entity.type
_entity.pdbx_description
1 polymer ?
#
loop_
_entity_poly.entity_id
_entity_poly.type
_entity_poly.pdbx_seq_one_letter_code
_entity_poly.pdbx_strand_id
1 'polypeptide(L)'
;MAGFLYYIPGQTRAITVDEVRRLGLGYAFPAAMTPCQIHGGGPDGGVGVVVADPTRVEKIGCYLDEQTWRRDPATDVSGANVWVGIYNDARPGPADLERNESLGGHWVTLCDGAKWHVPVARGICEEDGELAYYHAVPRVSTRDDDGKWVPGDVAVRYRGLWDLACRWYDVRTGAVEAAGEDDEAVEFEFDDLHDSAITALAENYVLGPTEADLLGLLSQRQAIKVLDALVDMPTKMMLIKKKVGQLAGSSSDDGPPDSPPDTDPP
;
A
#
# COMPACT_ATOMS: atom_id res chain seq x y z
N MET A 1 -22.50 1.18 1.09
CA MET A 1 -21.41 1.08 0.11
C MET A 1 -21.10 2.50 -0.32
N ALA A 2 -19.83 2.87 -0.31
CA ALA A 2 -19.37 4.19 -0.69
C ALA A 2 -18.31 4.09 -1.79
N GLY A 3 -18.15 5.12 -2.61
CA GLY A 3 -17.19 5.08 -3.71
C GLY A 3 -16.90 6.46 -4.29
N PHE A 4 -15.98 6.47 -5.24
CA PHE A 4 -15.58 7.68 -5.95
C PHE A 4 -16.47 7.94 -7.18
N LEU A 5 -16.62 9.21 -7.49
CA LEU A 5 -17.24 9.73 -8.71
C LEU A 5 -16.14 10.32 -9.59
N TYR A 6 -16.26 10.16 -10.90
CA TYR A 6 -15.30 10.70 -11.85
C TYR A 6 -16.02 11.57 -12.88
N TYR A 7 -15.76 12.87 -12.86
CA TYR A 7 -16.33 13.82 -13.82
C TYR A 7 -15.33 14.11 -14.93
N ILE A 8 -15.83 14.03 -16.17
CA ILE A 8 -15.04 14.20 -17.39
C ILE A 8 -15.62 15.42 -18.13
N PRO A 9 -14.95 16.58 -18.03
CA PRO A 9 -15.42 17.82 -18.64
C PRO A 9 -15.57 17.73 -20.15
N GLY A 10 -16.54 18.45 -20.71
CA GLY A 10 -16.75 18.60 -22.16
C GLY A 10 -17.29 17.34 -22.86
N GLN A 11 -17.38 16.21 -22.16
CA GLN A 11 -17.92 14.98 -22.71
C GLN A 11 -19.44 15.10 -22.89
N THR A 12 -19.90 15.16 -24.15
CA THR A 12 -21.34 15.32 -24.48
C THR A 12 -21.96 14.06 -25.10
N ARG A 13 -21.17 13.04 -25.40
CA ARG A 13 -21.64 11.74 -25.90
C ARG A 13 -21.48 10.66 -24.84
N ALA A 14 -22.19 9.55 -25.03
CA ALA A 14 -21.96 8.35 -24.24
C ALA A 14 -20.47 7.98 -24.25
N ILE A 15 -19.90 7.85 -23.06
CA ILE A 15 -18.52 7.42 -22.86
C ILE A 15 -18.47 5.91 -22.66
N THR A 16 -17.43 5.28 -23.18
CA THR A 16 -17.20 3.83 -23.07
C THR A 16 -16.11 3.51 -22.04
N VAL A 17 -16.09 2.28 -21.53
CA VAL A 17 -15.06 1.85 -20.55
C VAL A 17 -13.65 1.97 -21.15
N ASP A 18 -13.47 1.70 -22.44
CA ASP A 18 -12.17 1.83 -23.10
C ASP A 18 -11.72 3.28 -23.28
N GLU A 19 -12.65 4.23 -23.32
CA GLU A 19 -12.32 5.66 -23.28
C GLU A 19 -11.87 6.06 -21.89
N VAL A 20 -12.62 5.65 -20.86
CA VAL A 20 -12.24 5.87 -19.45
C VAL A 20 -10.87 5.24 -19.12
N ARG A 21 -10.56 4.06 -19.68
CA ARG A 21 -9.21 3.46 -19.58
C ARG A 21 -8.13 4.31 -20.23
N ARG A 22 -8.40 4.89 -21.41
CA ARG A 22 -7.47 5.81 -22.09
C ARG A 22 -7.25 7.11 -21.32
N LEU A 23 -8.15 7.46 -20.41
CA LEU A 23 -7.99 8.57 -19.46
C LEU A 23 -7.20 8.20 -18.20
N GLY A 24 -6.69 6.97 -18.10
CA GLY A 24 -5.94 6.50 -16.91
C GLY A 24 -6.83 6.00 -15.77
N LEU A 25 -8.15 6.04 -15.91
CA LEU A 25 -9.11 5.62 -14.88
C LEU A 25 -9.49 4.13 -14.98
N GLY A 26 -8.76 3.35 -15.77
CA GLY A 26 -9.08 1.94 -16.00
C GLY A 26 -9.11 1.09 -14.73
N TYR A 27 -8.32 1.47 -13.72
CA TYR A 27 -8.26 0.79 -12.42
C TYR A 27 -9.56 0.92 -11.61
N ALA A 28 -10.34 1.99 -11.83
CA ALA A 28 -11.57 2.27 -11.10
C ALA A 28 -12.78 1.47 -11.60
N PHE A 29 -12.70 0.91 -12.81
CA PHE A 29 -13.82 0.24 -13.49
C PHE A 29 -13.41 -1.13 -14.04
N PRO A 30 -13.18 -2.13 -13.18
CA PRO A 30 -12.73 -3.44 -13.61
C PRO A 30 -13.75 -4.17 -14.49
N ALA A 31 -15.05 -3.97 -14.25
CA ALA A 31 -16.12 -4.71 -14.93
C ALA A 31 -17.18 -3.83 -15.59
N ALA A 32 -17.68 -2.80 -14.89
CA ALA A 32 -18.77 -1.96 -15.35
C ALA A 32 -18.60 -0.51 -14.87
N MET A 33 -19.31 0.40 -15.54
CA MET A 33 -19.47 1.78 -15.09
C MET A 33 -20.89 2.25 -15.39
N THR A 34 -21.39 3.18 -14.59
CA THR A 34 -22.66 3.86 -14.86
C THR A 34 -22.39 5.33 -15.15
N PRO A 35 -22.69 5.81 -16.38
CA PRO A 35 -22.57 7.21 -16.73
C PRO A 35 -23.84 8.01 -16.39
N CYS A 36 -23.65 9.27 -16.01
CA CYS A 36 -24.69 10.26 -15.78
C CYS A 36 -24.31 11.56 -16.50
N GLN A 37 -25.16 12.01 -17.41
CA GLN A 37 -24.90 13.19 -18.23
C GLN A 37 -25.17 14.48 -17.44
N ILE A 38 -24.23 15.42 -17.47
CA ILE A 38 -24.33 16.71 -16.79
C ILE A 38 -24.48 17.81 -17.84
N HIS A 39 -25.64 18.47 -17.85
CA HIS A 39 -25.99 19.51 -18.82
C HIS A 39 -25.58 20.94 -18.38
N GLY A 40 -24.81 21.05 -17.30
CA GLY A 40 -24.31 22.29 -16.70
C GLY A 40 -24.11 22.12 -15.20
N GLY A 41 -23.27 22.96 -14.58
CA GLY A 41 -23.02 22.89 -13.14
C GLY A 41 -22.19 21.69 -12.71
N GLY A 42 -21.32 21.18 -13.59
CA GLY A 42 -20.25 20.27 -13.19
C GLY A 42 -19.29 20.90 -12.18
N PRO A 43 -18.32 20.14 -11.64
CA PRO A 43 -17.27 20.65 -10.76
C PRO A 43 -16.47 21.85 -11.32
N ASP A 44 -16.37 21.94 -12.65
CA ASP A 44 -15.76 23.06 -13.38
C ASP A 44 -16.79 24.13 -13.84
N GLY A 45 -18.04 24.02 -13.41
CA GLY A 45 -19.19 24.80 -13.87
C GLY A 45 -19.74 24.39 -15.25
N GLY A 46 -19.06 23.47 -15.94
CA GLY A 46 -19.33 23.10 -17.32
C GLY A 46 -20.34 21.97 -17.50
N VAL A 47 -20.37 21.46 -18.74
CA VAL A 47 -21.07 20.24 -19.14
C VAL A 47 -20.07 19.07 -19.16
N GLY A 48 -20.56 17.86 -18.96
CA GLY A 48 -19.71 16.66 -19.01
C GLY A 48 -20.45 15.38 -18.68
N VAL A 49 -19.70 14.36 -18.28
CA VAL A 49 -20.26 13.09 -17.79
C VAL A 49 -19.64 12.77 -16.44
N VAL A 50 -20.46 12.40 -15.48
CA VAL A 50 -20.03 11.72 -14.25
C VAL A 50 -20.12 10.22 -14.49
N VAL A 51 -19.05 9.48 -14.20
CA VAL A 51 -19.04 8.01 -14.18
C VAL A 51 -18.71 7.51 -12.79
N ALA A 52 -19.31 6.39 -12.39
CA ALA A 52 -19.01 5.71 -11.13
C ALA A 52 -19.18 4.20 -11.29
N ASP A 53 -18.55 3.45 -10.39
CA ASP A 53 -18.75 2.00 -10.29
C ASP A 53 -20.12 1.74 -9.64
N PRO A 54 -21.08 1.11 -10.37
CA PRO A 54 -22.42 0.87 -9.83
C PRO A 54 -22.44 -0.06 -8.62
N THR A 55 -21.36 -0.82 -8.37
CA THR A 55 -21.26 -1.68 -7.19
C THR A 55 -20.87 -0.91 -5.93
N ARG A 56 -20.36 0.32 -6.06
CA ARG A 56 -19.86 1.15 -4.96
C ARG A 56 -20.67 2.41 -4.72
N VAL A 57 -21.37 2.90 -5.75
CA VAL A 57 -22.12 4.16 -5.70
C VAL A 57 -23.56 3.95 -6.14
N GLU A 58 -24.51 4.27 -5.24
CA GLU A 58 -25.95 4.15 -5.51
C GLU A 58 -26.50 5.38 -6.27
N LYS A 59 -26.03 6.59 -5.93
CA LYS A 59 -26.49 7.87 -6.47
C LYS A 59 -25.41 8.49 -7.35
N ILE A 60 -25.65 8.62 -8.66
CA ILE A 60 -24.67 9.15 -9.61
C ILE A 60 -25.18 10.47 -10.20
N GLY A 61 -24.39 11.53 -10.04
CA GLY A 61 -24.70 12.87 -10.52
C GLY A 61 -23.75 13.90 -9.92
N CYS A 62 -24.00 15.17 -10.22
CA CYS A 62 -23.27 16.29 -9.66
C CYS A 62 -24.16 17.03 -8.65
N TYR A 63 -23.80 16.94 -7.37
CA TYR A 63 -24.50 17.55 -6.23
C TYR A 63 -23.45 18.30 -5.40
N LEU A 64 -23.05 19.50 -5.86
CA LEU A 64 -21.88 20.22 -5.35
C LEU A 64 -21.96 20.61 -3.86
N ASP A 65 -23.16 20.64 -3.29
CA ASP A 65 -23.43 20.86 -1.87
C ASP A 65 -23.26 19.60 -1.02
N GLU A 66 -23.46 18.42 -1.61
CA GLU A 66 -23.32 17.11 -0.96
C GLU A 66 -21.95 16.46 -1.22
N GLN A 67 -21.17 17.00 -2.17
CA GLN A 67 -19.96 16.36 -2.68
C GLN A 67 -18.72 17.25 -2.53
N THR A 68 -17.57 16.62 -2.32
CA THR A 68 -16.26 17.27 -2.44
C THR A 68 -15.59 16.79 -3.71
N TRP A 69 -15.06 17.72 -4.51
CA TRP A 69 -14.39 17.42 -5.79
C TRP A 69 -12.95 17.92 -5.80
N ARG A 70 -12.05 17.16 -6.42
CA ARG A 70 -10.66 17.53 -6.72
C ARG A 70 -10.37 17.25 -8.18
N ARG A 71 -9.63 18.15 -8.82
CA ARG A 71 -9.11 17.90 -10.18
C ARG A 71 -7.90 16.96 -10.10
N ASP A 72 -7.84 16.00 -11.01
CA ASP A 72 -6.71 15.08 -11.13
C ASP A 72 -5.64 15.67 -12.07
N PRO A 73 -4.48 16.10 -11.55
CA PRO A 73 -3.41 16.69 -12.34
C PRO A 73 -2.75 15.70 -13.31
N ALA A 74 -2.80 14.39 -13.06
CA ALA A 74 -2.19 13.39 -13.94
C ALA A 74 -2.89 13.35 -15.31
N THR A 75 -4.18 13.67 -15.35
CA THR A 75 -4.98 13.66 -16.57
C THR A 75 -4.81 14.92 -17.43
N ASP A 76 -4.22 15.98 -16.89
CA ASP A 76 -3.92 17.21 -17.64
C ASP A 76 -2.94 16.94 -18.79
N VAL A 77 -2.04 15.97 -18.63
CA VAL A 77 -1.09 15.53 -19.67
C VAL A 77 -1.81 14.91 -20.87
N SER A 78 -2.97 14.30 -20.65
CA SER A 78 -3.85 13.77 -21.70
C SER A 78 -4.85 14.80 -22.26
N GLY A 79 -4.88 16.00 -21.67
CA GLY A 79 -5.82 17.08 -22.01
C GLY A 79 -7.25 16.88 -21.47
N ALA A 80 -7.50 15.85 -20.65
CA ALA A 80 -8.84 15.44 -20.27
C ALA A 80 -9.40 16.08 -18.98
N ASN A 81 -8.55 16.76 -18.18
CA ASN A 81 -8.94 17.52 -16.98
C ASN A 81 -9.97 16.80 -16.09
N VAL A 82 -9.75 15.53 -15.77
CA VAL A 82 -10.67 14.72 -14.97
C VAL A 82 -10.80 15.28 -13.56
N TRP A 83 -11.99 15.18 -12.97
CA TRP A 83 -12.23 15.46 -11.56
C TRP A 83 -12.67 14.20 -10.83
N VAL A 84 -12.15 14.01 -9.62
CA VAL A 84 -12.55 12.94 -8.71
C VAL A 84 -13.41 13.54 -7.60
N GLY A 85 -14.49 12.87 -7.23
CA GLY A 85 -15.45 13.34 -6.24
C GLY A 85 -15.84 12.26 -5.24
N ILE A 86 -16.30 12.69 -4.07
CA ILE A 86 -16.89 11.84 -3.02
C ILE A 86 -18.13 12.51 -2.45
N TYR A 87 -19.08 11.71 -1.96
CA TYR A 87 -20.16 12.22 -1.11
C TYR A 87 -19.64 12.45 0.32
N ASN A 88 -20.00 13.59 0.90
CA ASN A 88 -19.48 14.03 2.20
C ASN A 88 -19.99 13.18 3.36
N ASP A 89 -21.21 12.65 3.27
CA ASP A 89 -21.86 11.78 4.25
C ASP A 89 -21.58 10.29 4.03
N ALA A 90 -21.01 9.93 2.89
CA ALA A 90 -20.67 8.56 2.51
C ALA A 90 -19.23 8.47 1.98
N ARG A 91 -18.26 8.85 2.84
CA ARG A 91 -16.83 8.75 2.53
C ARG A 91 -16.41 7.27 2.46
N PRO A 92 -15.78 6.80 1.36
CA PRO A 92 -15.39 5.40 1.23
C PRO A 92 -14.28 5.02 2.22
N GLY A 93 -14.46 3.88 2.89
CA GLY A 93 -13.44 3.27 3.74
C GLY A 93 -12.72 2.09 3.05
N PRO A 94 -11.76 1.45 3.74
CA PRO A 94 -11.01 0.31 3.19
C PRO A 94 -11.92 -0.81 2.64
N ALA A 95 -12.97 -1.17 3.38
CA ALA A 95 -13.90 -2.24 2.99
C ALA A 95 -14.71 -1.93 1.71
N ASP A 96 -14.96 -0.65 1.43
CA ASP A 96 -15.67 -0.24 0.20
C ASP A 96 -14.74 -0.27 -1.03
N LEU A 97 -13.44 -0.05 -0.82
CA LEU A 97 -12.45 0.12 -1.87
C LEU A 97 -11.65 -1.15 -2.14
N GLU A 98 -11.80 -2.19 -1.32
CA GLU A 98 -11.05 -3.44 -1.48
C GLU A 98 -11.28 -4.06 -2.87
N ARG A 99 -10.21 -4.60 -3.45
CA ARG A 99 -10.24 -5.36 -4.70
C ARG A 99 -10.64 -6.81 -4.41
N ASN A 100 -11.15 -7.49 -5.44
CA ASN A 100 -11.50 -8.91 -5.32
C ASN A 100 -10.28 -9.81 -5.05
N GLU A 101 -9.10 -9.40 -5.52
CA GLU A 101 -7.83 -10.07 -5.28
C GLU A 101 -6.94 -9.14 -4.45
N SER A 102 -6.75 -9.48 -3.17
CA SER A 102 -5.86 -8.78 -2.25
C SER A 102 -4.62 -9.63 -1.98
N LEU A 103 -3.45 -8.98 -1.90
CA LEU A 103 -2.21 -9.59 -1.44
C LEU A 103 -2.19 -9.61 0.10
N GLY A 104 -1.54 -10.63 0.68
CA GLY A 104 -1.30 -10.71 2.11
C GLY A 104 -0.41 -9.57 2.61
N GLY A 105 -0.50 -9.22 3.90
CA GLY A 105 0.34 -8.17 4.48
C GLY A 105 -0.12 -7.66 5.84
N HIS A 106 0.17 -6.40 6.14
CA HIS A 106 0.03 -5.79 7.47
C HIS A 106 -1.09 -4.74 7.53
N TRP A 107 -1.73 -4.63 8.69
CA TRP A 107 -2.70 -3.56 8.95
C TRP A 107 -2.00 -2.30 9.46
N VAL A 108 -2.17 -1.19 8.73
CA VAL A 108 -1.60 0.13 9.07
C VAL A 108 -2.73 1.12 9.30
N THR A 109 -2.70 1.85 10.43
CA THR A 109 -3.62 2.96 10.67
C THR A 109 -3.14 4.22 9.94
N LEU A 110 -3.99 4.74 9.05
CA LEU A 110 -3.72 5.93 8.23
C LEU A 110 -4.30 7.20 8.88
N CYS A 111 -4.13 8.36 8.22
CA CYS A 111 -4.53 9.67 8.77
C CYS A 111 -6.05 9.85 8.90
N ASP A 112 -6.84 9.07 8.16
CA ASP A 112 -8.29 8.97 8.31
C ASP A 112 -8.73 8.21 9.58
N GLY A 113 -7.78 7.63 10.31
CA GLY A 113 -8.02 6.82 11.52
C GLY A 113 -8.44 5.38 11.23
N ALA A 114 -8.66 5.01 9.97
CA ALA A 114 -9.01 3.64 9.58
C ALA A 114 -7.77 2.75 9.48
N LYS A 115 -7.98 1.43 9.52
CA LYS A 115 -6.93 0.43 9.31
C LYS A 115 -6.98 -0.05 7.86
N TRP A 116 -5.87 0.13 7.16
CA TRP A 116 -5.68 -0.26 5.76
C TRP A 116 -4.73 -1.46 5.69
N HIS A 117 -5.07 -2.45 4.87
CA HIS A 117 -4.29 -3.67 4.67
C HIS A 117 -3.25 -3.43 3.58
N VAL A 118 -2.02 -3.16 4.02
CA VAL A 118 -0.89 -2.88 3.14
C VAL A 118 -0.28 -4.21 2.71
N PRO A 119 -0.11 -4.45 1.40
CA PRO A 119 0.47 -5.70 0.92
C PRO A 119 1.93 -5.81 1.33
N VAL A 120 2.41 -7.03 1.58
CA VAL A 120 3.84 -7.32 1.67
C VAL A 120 4.29 -7.80 0.30
N ALA A 121 5.31 -7.16 -0.25
CA ALA A 121 5.94 -7.62 -1.48
C ALA A 121 7.22 -8.39 -1.19
N ARG A 122 8.04 -7.89 -0.25
CA ARG A 122 9.28 -8.51 0.20
C ARG A 122 9.13 -8.95 1.64
N GLY A 123 8.91 -10.25 1.81
CA GLY A 123 8.65 -10.88 3.11
C GLY A 123 9.93 -11.30 3.81
N ILE A 124 9.85 -11.41 5.13
CA ILE A 124 10.94 -11.83 6.00
C ILE A 124 10.47 -13.04 6.83
N CYS A 125 11.31 -14.06 6.92
CA CYS A 125 11.08 -15.22 7.78
C CYS A 125 12.36 -15.61 8.54
N GLU A 126 12.22 -16.58 9.44
CA GLU A 126 13.36 -17.23 10.12
C GLU A 126 13.56 -18.61 9.47
N GLU A 127 14.73 -18.86 8.89
CA GLU A 127 15.13 -20.13 8.28
C GLU A 127 16.48 -20.55 8.89
N ASP A 128 16.53 -21.75 9.47
CA ASP A 128 17.71 -22.28 10.18
C ASP A 128 18.34 -21.33 11.23
N GLY A 129 17.49 -20.53 11.88
CA GLY A 129 17.91 -19.56 12.90
C GLY A 129 18.47 -18.26 12.33
N GLU A 130 18.47 -18.07 11.01
CA GLU A 130 18.86 -16.84 10.33
C GLU A 130 17.66 -16.11 9.73
N LEU A 131 17.80 -14.80 9.50
CA LEU A 131 16.75 -14.05 8.81
C LEU A 131 16.87 -14.30 7.31
N ALA A 132 15.82 -14.83 6.71
CA ALA A 132 15.73 -15.08 5.27
C ALA A 132 14.67 -14.19 4.63
N TYR A 133 14.88 -13.84 3.37
CA TYR A 133 13.93 -13.05 2.57
C TYR A 133 13.22 -13.93 1.56
N TYR A 134 11.94 -13.64 1.33
CA TYR A 134 11.15 -14.32 0.31
C TYR A 134 10.28 -13.35 -0.48
N HIS A 135 9.85 -13.80 -1.65
CA HIS A 135 8.91 -13.06 -2.49
C HIS A 135 7.49 -13.33 -1.99
N ALA A 136 6.83 -12.30 -1.45
CA ALA A 136 5.45 -12.40 -0.99
C ALA A 136 4.43 -12.09 -2.11
N VAL A 137 4.92 -11.60 -3.26
CA VAL A 137 4.13 -11.44 -4.49
C VAL A 137 4.07 -12.73 -5.32
N PRO A 138 3.01 -12.92 -6.14
CA PRO A 138 2.93 -14.04 -7.08
C PRO A 138 4.11 -14.11 -8.05
N ARG A 139 4.58 -15.34 -8.28
CA ARG A 139 5.68 -15.67 -9.19
C ARG A 139 5.20 -16.58 -10.30
N VAL A 140 5.85 -16.50 -11.47
CA VAL A 140 5.65 -17.51 -12.52
C VAL A 140 6.40 -18.78 -12.15
N SER A 141 5.87 -19.94 -12.56
CA SER A 141 6.62 -21.20 -12.46
C SER A 141 7.47 -21.39 -13.70
N THR A 142 8.71 -21.86 -13.54
CA THR A 142 9.61 -22.22 -14.65
C THR A 142 10.10 -23.66 -14.49
N ARG A 143 10.74 -24.21 -15.52
CA ARG A 143 11.42 -25.51 -15.43
C ARG A 143 12.92 -25.32 -15.26
N ASP A 144 13.53 -26.11 -14.38
CA ASP A 144 14.98 -26.22 -14.26
C ASP A 144 15.58 -27.15 -15.32
N ASP A 145 16.91 -27.35 -15.29
CA ASP A 145 17.64 -28.21 -16.22
C ASP A 145 17.26 -29.70 -16.09
N ASP A 146 16.72 -30.11 -14.94
CA ASP A 146 16.17 -31.46 -14.70
C ASP A 146 14.72 -31.59 -15.22
N GLY A 147 14.12 -30.51 -15.72
CA GLY A 147 12.73 -30.46 -16.15
C GLY A 147 11.70 -30.39 -15.02
N LYS A 148 12.12 -30.14 -13.78
CA LYS A 148 11.23 -29.98 -12.61
C LYS A 148 10.69 -28.56 -12.57
N TRP A 149 9.43 -28.42 -12.11
CA TRP A 149 8.85 -27.12 -11.88
C TRP A 149 9.45 -26.47 -10.63
N VAL A 150 9.96 -25.26 -10.78
CA VAL A 150 10.55 -24.44 -9.72
C VAL A 150 9.97 -23.02 -9.75
N PRO A 151 9.96 -22.29 -8.63
CA PRO A 151 9.59 -20.88 -8.62
C PRO A 151 10.51 -20.05 -9.54
N GLY A 152 9.94 -19.34 -10.50
CA GLY A 152 10.64 -18.47 -11.46
C GLY A 152 10.61 -16.99 -11.04
N ASP A 153 10.56 -16.07 -12.01
CA ASP A 153 10.56 -14.63 -11.72
C ASP A 153 9.22 -14.14 -11.13
N VAL A 154 9.21 -12.93 -10.58
CA VAL A 154 7.98 -12.21 -10.19
C VAL A 154 7.07 -12.06 -11.41
N ALA A 155 5.78 -12.37 -11.25
CA ALA A 155 4.84 -12.22 -12.35
C ALA A 155 4.77 -10.76 -12.81
N VAL A 156 4.68 -10.52 -14.12
CA VAL A 156 4.81 -9.19 -14.75
C VAL A 156 3.93 -8.13 -14.10
N ARG A 157 2.70 -8.49 -13.69
CA ARG A 157 1.77 -7.60 -12.98
C ARG A 157 2.38 -6.98 -11.71
N TYR A 158 3.19 -7.74 -10.97
CA TYR A 158 3.73 -7.34 -9.66
C TYR A 158 5.19 -6.88 -9.71
N ARG A 159 5.80 -6.82 -10.89
CA ARG A 159 7.19 -6.34 -11.07
C ARG A 159 7.38 -4.93 -10.50
N GLY A 160 6.49 -3.99 -10.84
CA GLY A 160 6.58 -2.62 -10.34
C GLY A 160 6.52 -2.52 -8.82
N LEU A 161 5.63 -3.30 -8.19
CA LEU A 161 5.52 -3.37 -6.73
C LEU A 161 6.78 -3.97 -6.09
N TRP A 162 7.32 -5.04 -6.67
CA TRP A 162 8.55 -5.68 -6.20
C TRP A 162 9.77 -4.76 -6.32
N ASP A 163 9.92 -4.07 -7.45
CA ASP A 163 11.01 -3.13 -7.67
C ASP A 163 10.92 -1.94 -6.71
N LEU A 164 9.71 -1.44 -6.44
CA LEU A 164 9.46 -0.44 -5.41
C LEU A 164 9.88 -0.94 -4.01
N ALA A 165 9.49 -2.17 -3.65
CA ALA A 165 9.83 -2.77 -2.37
C ALA A 165 11.36 -2.93 -2.21
N CYS A 166 12.07 -3.35 -3.26
CA CYS A 166 13.54 -3.42 -3.24
C CYS A 166 14.17 -2.04 -3.02
N ARG A 167 13.76 -1.02 -3.80
CA ARG A 167 14.28 0.36 -3.66
C ARG A 167 14.06 0.91 -2.25
N TRP A 168 12.85 0.74 -1.71
CA TRP A 168 12.54 1.20 -0.35
C TRP A 168 13.43 0.49 0.68
N TYR A 169 13.56 -0.83 0.56
CA TYR A 169 14.38 -1.60 1.48
C TYR A 169 15.83 -1.12 1.47
N ASP A 170 16.44 -0.96 0.29
CA ASP A 170 17.84 -0.55 0.14
C ASP A 170 18.10 0.82 0.77
N VAL A 171 17.22 1.80 0.51
CA VAL A 171 17.32 3.13 1.13
C VAL A 171 17.16 3.03 2.65
N ARG A 172 16.17 2.27 3.12
CA ARG A 172 15.87 2.14 4.55
C ARG A 172 17.00 1.48 5.32
N THR A 173 17.61 0.42 4.80
CA THR A 173 18.73 -0.26 5.45
C THR A 173 20.02 0.50 5.31
N GLY A 174 20.30 1.10 4.14
CA GLY A 174 21.49 1.93 3.96
C GLY A 174 21.52 3.11 4.92
N ALA A 175 20.36 3.73 5.20
CA ALA A 175 20.25 4.80 6.16
C ALA A 175 20.54 4.33 7.60
N VAL A 176 20.03 3.15 7.99
CA VAL A 176 20.31 2.56 9.32
C VAL A 176 21.79 2.19 9.47
N GLU A 177 22.41 1.64 8.43
CA GLU A 177 23.84 1.32 8.44
C GLU A 177 24.71 2.57 8.53
N ALA A 178 24.33 3.66 7.85
CA ALA A 178 25.05 4.93 7.88
C ALA A 178 24.97 5.65 9.24
N ALA A 179 23.87 5.50 9.97
CA ALA A 179 23.67 6.12 11.29
C ALA A 179 24.51 5.46 12.39
N GLY A 180 24.97 4.21 12.20
CA GLY A 180 25.76 3.49 13.19
C GLY A 180 24.97 3.10 14.45
N GLU A 181 25.67 2.94 15.57
CA GLU A 181 25.08 2.57 16.88
C GLU A 181 24.56 3.79 17.67
N ASP A 182 24.76 5.00 17.15
CA ASP A 182 24.30 6.21 17.81
C ASP A 182 22.76 6.32 17.69
N ASP A 183 22.11 6.56 18.84
CA ASP A 183 20.65 6.56 19.03
C ASP A 183 19.95 7.78 18.37
N GLU A 184 20.58 8.38 17.35
CA GLU A 184 20.06 9.53 16.62
C GLU A 184 18.99 9.10 15.60
N ALA A 185 18.01 9.99 15.40
CA ALA A 185 16.97 9.76 14.42
C ALA A 185 17.57 9.70 13.01
N VAL A 186 17.47 8.54 12.37
CA VAL A 186 17.94 8.35 10.99
C VAL A 186 17.06 9.12 10.03
N GLU A 187 17.55 10.26 9.55
CA GLU A 187 16.94 10.99 8.45
C GLU A 187 17.41 10.43 7.10
N PHE A 188 16.46 10.20 6.20
CA PHE A 188 16.75 9.85 4.82
C PHE A 188 15.65 10.42 3.92
N GLU A 189 16.05 10.70 2.67
CA GLU A 189 15.13 11.17 1.65
C GLU A 189 14.75 10.00 0.74
N PHE A 190 13.48 9.96 0.34
CA PHE A 190 12.98 9.01 -0.63
C PHE A 190 12.07 9.75 -1.59
N ASP A 191 12.55 9.92 -2.81
CA ASP A 191 11.80 10.57 -3.88
C ASP A 191 10.45 9.87 -4.07
N ASP A 192 9.40 10.67 -4.31
CA ASP A 192 8.04 10.17 -4.56
C ASP A 192 7.48 9.29 -3.43
N LEU A 193 7.84 9.57 -2.17
CA LEU A 193 7.39 8.81 -0.99
C LEU A 193 5.88 8.57 -0.95
N HIS A 194 5.08 9.61 -1.21
CA HIS A 194 3.62 9.52 -1.16
C HIS A 194 3.08 8.68 -2.32
N ASP A 195 3.54 8.92 -3.55
CA ASP A 195 3.12 8.18 -4.74
C ASP A 195 3.51 6.69 -4.65
N SER A 196 4.65 6.41 -4.04
CA SER A 196 5.11 5.05 -3.74
C SER A 196 4.19 4.35 -2.73
N ALA A 197 3.81 5.04 -1.64
CA ALA A 197 2.88 4.49 -0.67
C ALA A 197 1.48 4.27 -1.28
N ILE A 198 1.00 5.18 -2.14
CA ILE A 198 -0.25 5.03 -2.88
C ILE A 198 -0.17 3.85 -3.84
N THR A 199 0.95 3.68 -4.56
CA THR A 199 1.19 2.53 -5.45
C THR A 199 1.08 1.22 -4.68
N ALA A 200 1.66 1.14 -3.47
CA ALA A 200 1.54 -0.05 -2.62
C ALA A 200 0.08 -0.30 -2.18
N LEU A 201 -0.64 0.73 -1.72
CA LEU A 201 -2.04 0.60 -1.34
C LEU A 201 -2.94 0.19 -2.52
N ALA A 202 -2.66 0.71 -3.72
CA ALA A 202 -3.45 0.46 -4.92
C ALA A 202 -3.44 -1.01 -5.36
N GLU A 203 -2.55 -1.86 -4.84
CA GLU A 203 -2.59 -3.30 -5.14
C GLU A 203 -3.78 -4.00 -4.48
N ASN A 204 -4.16 -3.57 -3.28
CA ASN A 204 -5.30 -4.11 -2.52
C ASN A 204 -6.57 -3.26 -2.67
N TYR A 205 -6.46 -2.01 -3.12
CA TYR A 205 -7.57 -1.06 -3.15
C TYR A 205 -7.78 -0.40 -4.52
N VAL A 206 -9.02 -0.02 -4.81
CA VAL A 206 -9.36 0.87 -5.93
C VAL A 206 -9.08 2.30 -5.48
N LEU A 207 -7.81 2.71 -5.63
CA LEU A 207 -7.29 3.96 -5.10
C LEU A 207 -6.20 4.52 -6.02
N GLY A 208 -6.26 5.82 -6.31
CA GLY A 208 -5.20 6.59 -6.96
C GLY A 208 -4.75 7.78 -6.09
N PRO A 209 -3.83 8.62 -6.61
CA PRO A 209 -3.30 9.74 -5.83
C PRO A 209 -4.34 10.79 -5.44
N THR A 210 -5.23 11.15 -6.38
CA THR A 210 -6.28 12.15 -6.14
C THR A 210 -7.31 11.65 -5.12
N GLU A 211 -7.65 10.36 -5.18
CA GLU A 211 -8.51 9.67 -4.21
C GLU A 211 -7.89 9.68 -2.81
N ALA A 212 -6.59 9.35 -2.71
CA ALA A 212 -5.87 9.34 -1.45
C ALA A 212 -5.78 10.75 -0.82
N ASP A 213 -5.59 11.79 -1.63
CA ASP A 213 -5.64 13.19 -1.20
C ASP A 213 -7.05 13.60 -0.74
N LEU A 214 -8.09 13.26 -1.50
CA LEU A 214 -9.51 13.52 -1.14
C LEU A 214 -9.88 12.92 0.23
N LEU A 215 -9.39 11.72 0.51
CA LEU A 215 -9.57 11.03 1.78
C LEU A 215 -8.63 11.52 2.88
N GLY A 216 -7.54 12.20 2.53
CA GLY A 216 -6.51 12.65 3.46
C GLY A 216 -5.76 11.50 4.12
N LEU A 217 -5.41 10.45 3.35
CA LEU A 217 -4.89 9.20 3.90
C LEU A 217 -3.47 9.30 4.45
N LEU A 218 -2.61 10.09 3.80
CA LEU A 218 -1.17 10.03 4.04
C LEU A 218 -0.64 11.35 4.62
N SER A 219 0.17 11.21 5.65
CA SER A 219 1.28 12.13 5.95
C SER A 219 2.58 11.41 5.64
N GLN A 220 3.72 12.11 5.69
CA GLN A 220 5.05 11.50 5.55
C GLN A 220 5.22 10.29 6.48
N ARG A 221 4.80 10.39 7.76
CA ARG A 221 4.91 9.28 8.72
C ARG A 221 4.06 8.07 8.32
N GLN A 222 2.87 8.30 7.77
CA GLN A 222 1.98 7.22 7.34
C GLN A 222 2.50 6.58 6.05
N ALA A 223 3.05 7.36 5.12
CA ALA A 223 3.70 6.83 3.92
C ALA A 223 4.89 5.93 4.27
N ILE A 224 5.75 6.34 5.21
CA ILE A 224 6.85 5.50 5.73
C ILE A 224 6.31 4.19 6.32
N LYS A 225 5.26 4.24 7.15
CA LYS A 225 4.65 3.02 7.71
C LYS A 225 4.11 2.06 6.65
N VAL A 226 3.51 2.60 5.59
CA VAL A 226 3.02 1.80 4.45
C VAL A 226 4.20 1.12 3.76
N LEU A 227 5.28 1.85 3.46
CA LEU A 227 6.44 1.26 2.79
C LEU A 227 7.23 0.30 3.68
N ASP A 228 7.31 0.57 4.99
CA ASP A 228 7.86 -0.37 5.97
C ASP A 228 7.05 -1.68 6.04
N ALA A 229 5.72 -1.58 5.97
CA ALA A 229 4.86 -2.75 5.83
C ALA A 229 5.08 -3.50 4.51
N LEU A 230 5.31 -2.79 3.40
CA LEU A 230 5.56 -3.38 2.08
C LEU A 230 6.79 -4.31 2.06
N VAL A 231 7.81 -3.99 2.86
CA VAL A 231 9.06 -4.78 2.97
C VAL A 231 9.15 -5.58 4.27
N ASP A 232 8.00 -5.78 4.94
CA ASP A 232 7.86 -6.63 6.11
C ASP A 232 8.74 -6.23 7.33
N MET A 233 9.03 -4.92 7.46
CA MET A 233 9.75 -4.39 8.62
C MET A 233 9.06 -4.72 9.96
N PRO A 234 7.72 -4.73 10.09
CA PRO A 234 7.07 -5.15 11.33
C PRO A 234 7.50 -6.54 11.80
N THR A 235 7.60 -7.51 10.88
CA THR A 235 8.06 -8.88 11.19
C THR A 235 9.55 -8.89 11.51
N LYS A 236 10.39 -8.16 10.75
CA LYS A 236 11.83 -8.02 11.07
C LYS A 236 12.07 -7.54 12.49
N MET A 237 11.38 -6.48 12.90
CA MET A 237 11.52 -5.90 14.24
C MET A 237 11.04 -6.86 15.33
N MET A 238 9.98 -7.63 15.07
CA MET A 238 9.51 -8.69 15.97
C MET A 238 10.58 -9.78 16.16
N LEU A 239 11.18 -10.27 15.07
CA LEU A 239 12.20 -11.32 15.10
C LEU A 239 13.49 -10.87 15.78
N ILE A 240 13.95 -9.63 15.51
CA ILE A 240 15.11 -9.04 16.19
C ILE A 240 14.84 -8.94 17.70
N LYS A 241 13.67 -8.41 18.10
CA LYS A 241 13.31 -8.29 19.52
C LYS A 241 13.28 -9.65 20.22
N LYS A 242 12.77 -10.69 19.55
CA LYS A 242 12.77 -12.07 20.05
C LYS A 242 14.21 -12.58 20.29
N LYS A 243 15.12 -12.39 19.32
CA LYS A 243 16.52 -12.82 19.43
C LYS A 243 17.29 -12.08 20.54
N VAL A 244 17.12 -10.76 20.65
CA VAL A 244 17.73 -9.96 21.72
C VAL A 244 17.26 -10.44 23.10
N GLY A 245 15.97 -10.74 23.25
CA GLY A 245 15.43 -11.28 24.50
C GLY A 245 15.98 -12.65 24.88
N GLN A 246 16.23 -13.54 23.90
CA GLN A 246 16.82 -14.85 24.14
C GLN A 246 18.29 -14.76 24.58
N LEU A 247 19.08 -13.87 23.98
CA LEU A 247 20.47 -13.64 24.37
C LEU A 247 20.59 -13.08 25.79
N ALA A 248 19.69 -12.16 26.18
CA ALA A 248 19.65 -11.62 27.53
C ALA A 248 19.21 -12.66 28.58
N GLY A 249 18.31 -13.58 28.22
CA GLY A 249 17.83 -14.64 29.10
C GLY A 249 18.74 -15.87 29.24
N SER A 250 19.68 -16.08 28.31
CA SER A 250 20.65 -17.19 28.36
C SER A 250 21.85 -16.91 29.27
N SER A 251 21.91 -15.74 29.92
CA SER A 251 23.04 -15.27 30.72
C SER A 251 22.83 -15.48 32.23
N SER A 252 22.15 -16.55 32.64
CA SER A 252 21.86 -16.82 34.06
C SER A 252 22.18 -18.25 34.49
N ASP A 253 23.15 -18.33 35.42
CA ASP A 253 23.26 -19.29 36.52
C ASP A 253 24.09 -20.57 36.33
N ASP A 254 25.39 -20.43 36.03
CA ASP A 254 26.39 -21.34 36.59
C ASP A 254 26.72 -20.87 38.02
N GLY A 255 25.90 -21.34 38.97
CA GLY A 255 26.15 -21.16 40.40
C GLY A 255 27.54 -21.71 40.78
N PRO A 256 28.24 -21.09 41.74
CA PRO A 256 29.57 -21.52 42.14
C PRO A 256 29.54 -22.97 42.65
N PRO A 257 30.58 -23.77 42.37
CA PRO A 257 30.63 -25.16 42.82
C PRO A 257 30.54 -25.21 44.35
N ASP A 258 29.60 -26.03 44.84
CA ASP A 258 29.42 -26.35 46.26
C ASP A 258 30.78 -26.64 46.90
N SER A 259 31.12 -25.83 47.90
CA SER A 259 32.30 -26.05 48.74
C SER A 259 32.21 -27.44 49.39
N PRO A 260 33.30 -28.24 49.38
CA PRO A 260 33.30 -29.54 50.01
C PRO A 260 33.16 -29.41 51.54
N PRO A 261 32.54 -30.41 52.20
CA PRO A 261 32.29 -30.36 53.65
C PRO A 261 33.59 -30.44 54.46
N ASP A 262 33.74 -29.51 55.41
CA ASP A 262 34.79 -29.52 56.42
C ASP A 262 34.74 -30.81 57.25
N THR A 263 35.84 -31.55 57.23
CA THR A 263 36.09 -32.66 58.17
C THR A 263 36.98 -32.17 59.31
N ASP A 264 36.42 -32.10 60.52
CA ASP A 264 37.17 -31.92 61.78
C ASP A 264 38.01 -33.17 62.10
N PRO A 265 39.27 -33.03 62.55
CA PRO A 265 40.03 -34.11 63.17
C PRO A 265 40.04 -34.02 64.71
N PRO A 266 40.38 -35.13 65.40
CA PRO A 266 40.28 -35.30 66.86
C PRO A 266 41.38 -34.60 67.68
#